data_AF-A0A953TMT5-F1
#
_entry.id   AF-A0A953TMT5-F1
#
_cell.length_a   1.000
_cell.length_b   1.000
_cell.length_c   1.000
_cell.angle_alpha   90.00
_cell.angle_beta   90.00
_cell.angle_gamma   90.00
#
_symmetry.space_group_name_H-M   'P 1'
#
loop_
_entity.id
_entity.type
_entity.pdbx_description
1 polymer ?
#
loop_
_entity_poly.entity_id
_entity_poly.type
_entity_poly.pdbx_seq_one_letter_code
_entity_poly.pdbx_strand_id
1 'polypeptide(L)'
;MRRRVLLTLLLLGLSASSFAVESGLLTLTIVRAEQKTRDRVLLYLVDTPIYQEDPVFEVAVRAGGLVVVGERDPEHKWETLPADWKPGALVEGRIEKHRLYLRRPNGTYVRFIITSRTKAPAEQHD
;
A
#
# COMPACT_ATOMS: atom_id res chain seq x y z
N MET A 1 52.87 38.75 16.99
CA MET A 1 52.88 37.98 15.71
C MET A 1 52.43 36.55 16.04
N ARG A 2 51.14 36.24 16.16
CA ARG A 2 50.11 36.07 15.11
C ARG A 2 50.59 35.21 13.95
N ARG A 3 50.40 33.89 14.08
CA ARG A 3 49.95 32.94 13.03
C ARG A 3 50.38 31.53 13.46
N ARG A 4 49.53 30.54 13.15
CA ARG A 4 49.79 29.08 13.18
C ARG A 4 49.23 28.26 14.34
N VAL A 5 48.07 28.58 14.91
CA VAL A 5 47.26 27.53 15.58
C VAL A 5 45.78 27.85 15.40
N LEU A 6 45.27 27.81 14.16
CA LEU A 6 43.85 28.10 13.90
C LEU A 6 43.38 27.52 12.57
N LEU A 7 43.82 26.31 12.23
CA LEU A 7 43.40 25.63 10.99
C LEU A 7 42.97 24.17 11.17
N THR A 8 43.01 23.62 12.39
CA THR A 8 42.59 22.23 12.66
C THR A 8 41.18 22.10 13.25
N LEU A 9 40.43 23.19 13.40
CA LEU A 9 39.05 23.17 13.91
C LEU A 9 37.97 23.38 12.84
N LEU A 10 38.35 23.55 11.57
CA LEU A 10 37.42 23.80 10.46
C LEU A 10 37.05 22.53 9.66
N LEU A 11 37.24 21.34 10.23
CA LEU A 11 36.81 20.07 9.61
C LEU A 11 35.63 19.38 10.31
N LEU A 12 35.05 19.98 11.36
CA LEU A 12 33.96 19.36 12.14
C LEU A 12 32.55 19.89 11.82
N GLY A 13 32.39 20.71 10.80
CA GLY A 13 31.18 21.52 10.62
C GLY A 13 30.28 21.17 9.44
N LEU A 14 30.66 20.25 8.54
CA LEU A 14 29.93 20.07 7.28
C LEU A 14 29.57 18.60 7.01
N SER A 15 28.26 18.39 6.90
CA SER A 15 27.58 17.23 6.28
C SER A 15 27.73 15.90 7.02
N ALA A 16 26.67 15.18 7.36
CA ALA A 16 25.36 15.11 6.75
C ALA A 16 24.29 14.99 7.83
N SER A 17 23.38 15.97 7.88
CA SER A 17 22.01 15.64 8.24
C SER A 17 21.51 14.70 7.16
N SER A 18 21.78 13.41 7.31
CA SER A 18 21.05 12.36 6.61
C SER A 18 19.63 12.45 7.15
N PHE A 19 18.84 13.37 6.60
CA PHE A 19 17.42 13.15 6.48
C PHE A 19 17.33 11.90 5.60
N ALA A 20 17.32 10.74 6.26
CA ALA A 20 16.68 9.59 5.68
C ALA A 20 15.32 10.12 5.26
N VAL A 21 15.12 10.27 3.95
CA VAL A 21 13.80 10.48 3.37
C VAL A 21 13.01 9.32 3.91
N GLU A 22 12.26 9.57 4.98
CA GLU A 22 11.35 8.63 5.56
C GLU A 22 10.45 8.27 4.40
N SER A 23 10.70 7.07 3.84
CA SER A 23 10.03 6.57 2.65
C SER A 23 8.56 6.87 2.81
N GLY A 24 7.84 7.37 1.79
CA GLY A 24 6.46 7.89 1.85
C GLY A 24 5.40 6.90 2.36
N LEU A 25 5.64 6.36 3.55
CA LEU A 25 4.88 5.46 4.35
C LEU A 25 3.89 6.30 5.11
N LEU A 26 2.65 5.86 5.04
CA LEU A 26 1.50 6.47 5.62
C LEU A 26 0.87 5.42 6.52
N THR A 27 0.39 5.86 7.67
CA THR A 27 -0.57 5.08 8.44
C THR A 27 -1.91 5.19 7.73
N LEU A 28 -2.44 4.06 7.28
CA LEU A 28 -3.69 3.94 6.54
C LEU A 28 -4.69 3.16 7.38
N THR A 29 -5.97 3.46 7.25
CA THR A 29 -7.04 2.71 7.92
C THR A 29 -7.70 1.76 6.93
N ILE A 30 -7.73 0.47 7.21
CA ILE A 30 -8.50 -0.51 6.43
C ILE A 30 -9.98 -0.13 6.52
N VAL A 31 -10.60 0.14 5.38
CA VAL A 31 -12.06 0.31 5.27
C VAL A 31 -12.70 -1.06 5.00
N ARG A 32 -12.08 -1.84 4.12
CA ARG A 32 -12.52 -3.19 3.75
C ARG A 32 -11.33 -3.98 3.21
N ALA A 33 -11.27 -5.27 3.51
CA ALA A 33 -10.32 -6.18 2.89
C ALA A 33 -11.04 -7.52 2.70
N GLU A 34 -11.19 -7.97 1.46
CA GLU A 34 -11.97 -9.16 1.14
C GLU A 34 -11.40 -9.92 -0.05
N GLN A 35 -11.68 -11.21 -0.09
CA GLN A 35 -11.44 -12.06 -1.25
C GLN A 35 -12.76 -12.21 -2.00
N LYS A 36 -12.75 -11.81 -3.27
CA LYS A 36 -13.85 -11.97 -4.23
C LYS A 36 -13.49 -13.04 -5.25
N THR A 37 -14.47 -13.41 -6.06
CA THR A 37 -14.26 -14.16 -7.29
C THR A 37 -14.53 -13.27 -8.50
N ARG A 38 -13.80 -13.54 -9.59
CA ARG A 38 -14.03 -12.92 -10.90
C ARG A 38 -14.09 -14.02 -11.95
N ASP A 39 -15.09 -13.94 -12.81
CA ASP A 39 -15.23 -14.84 -13.95
C ASP A 39 -14.19 -14.50 -15.02
N ARG A 40 -13.43 -15.52 -15.43
CA ARG A 40 -12.56 -15.49 -16.59
C ARG A 40 -13.06 -16.50 -17.62
N VAL A 41 -13.22 -16.05 -18.86
CA VAL A 41 -13.52 -16.95 -19.98
C VAL A 41 -12.28 -17.78 -20.29
N LEU A 42 -12.38 -19.10 -20.23
CA LEU A 42 -11.31 -20.02 -20.61
C LEU A 42 -11.31 -20.30 -22.11
N LEU A 43 -12.49 -20.62 -22.65
CA LEU A 43 -12.68 -20.97 -24.05
C LEU A 43 -14.15 -20.82 -24.45
N TYR A 44 -14.40 -20.85 -25.76
CA TYR A 44 -15.73 -20.96 -26.34
C TYR A 44 -15.90 -22.37 -26.92
N LEU A 45 -16.97 -23.06 -26.55
CA LEU A 45 -17.38 -24.34 -27.14
C LEU A 45 -18.67 -24.11 -27.93
N VAL A 46 -18.58 -24.14 -29.26
CA VAL A 46 -19.72 -23.87 -30.18
C VAL A 46 -20.47 -22.61 -29.73
N ASP A 47 -19.73 -21.50 -29.65
CA ASP A 47 -20.20 -20.17 -29.23
C ASP A 47 -20.67 -20.04 -27.76
N THR A 48 -20.57 -21.10 -26.96
CA THR A 48 -20.87 -21.05 -25.52
C THR A 48 -19.60 -20.78 -24.71
N PRO A 49 -19.50 -19.68 -23.95
CA PRO A 49 -18.34 -19.41 -23.10
C PRO A 49 -18.29 -20.35 -21.89
N ILE A 50 -17.12 -20.94 -21.66
CA ILE A 50 -16.82 -21.71 -20.45
C ILE A 50 -16.02 -20.82 -19.50
N TYR A 51 -16.55 -20.62 -18.30
CA TYR A 51 -15.99 -19.74 -17.28
C TYR A 51 -15.17 -20.50 -16.23
N GLN A 52 -14.24 -19.78 -15.63
CA GLN A 52 -13.58 -20.16 -14.39
C GLN A 52 -13.65 -19.00 -13.42
N GLU A 53 -14.05 -19.28 -12.19
CA GLU A 53 -13.96 -18.32 -11.09
C GLU A 53 -12.53 -18.25 -10.57
N ASP A 54 -11.88 -17.10 -10.73
CA ASP A 54 -10.57 -16.85 -10.14
C ASP A 54 -10.69 -15.98 -8.89
N PRO A 55 -9.95 -16.30 -7.82
CA PRO A 55 -9.92 -15.46 -6.63
C PRO A 55 -9.21 -14.13 -6.92
N VAL A 56 -9.74 -13.04 -6.38
CA VAL A 56 -9.16 -11.70 -6.43
C VAL A 56 -9.21 -11.09 -5.04
N PHE A 57 -8.10 -10.54 -4.55
CA PHE A 57 -8.10 -9.76 -3.32
C PHE A 57 -8.42 -8.31 -3.62
N GLU A 58 -9.37 -7.74 -2.90
CA GLU A 58 -9.67 -6.31 -2.93
C GLU A 58 -9.45 -5.71 -1.54
N VAL A 59 -8.76 -4.59 -1.48
CA VAL A 59 -8.55 -3.83 -0.26
C VAL A 59 -8.89 -2.36 -0.51
N ALA A 60 -9.73 -1.81 0.38
CA ALA A 60 -10.02 -0.40 0.46
C ALA A 60 -9.34 0.19 1.71
N VAL A 61 -8.55 1.25 1.53
CA VAL A 61 -7.88 1.96 2.62
C VAL A 61 -8.25 3.43 2.62
N ARG A 62 -8.36 4.01 3.81
CA ARG A 62 -8.49 5.45 4.03
C ARG A 62 -7.12 6.06 4.28
N ALA A 63 -6.76 7.03 3.44
CA ALA A 63 -5.58 7.87 3.56
C ALA A 63 -6.04 9.32 3.76
N GLY A 64 -6.23 9.74 5.02
CA GLY A 64 -6.87 11.02 5.33
C GLY A 64 -8.27 11.11 4.72
N GLY A 65 -8.52 12.14 3.91
CA GLY A 65 -9.80 12.37 3.22
C GLY A 65 -10.04 11.55 1.94
N LEU A 66 -9.23 10.52 1.66
CA LEU A 66 -9.33 9.72 0.44
C LEU A 66 -9.49 8.23 0.77
N VAL A 67 -10.46 7.58 0.13
CA VAL A 67 -10.56 6.12 0.07
C VAL A 67 -9.94 5.63 -1.23
N VAL A 68 -8.96 4.74 -1.12
CA VAL A 68 -8.25 4.12 -2.24
C VAL A 68 -8.58 2.64 -2.26
N VAL A 69 -9.05 2.15 -3.40
CA VAL A 69 -9.37 0.74 -3.61
C VAL A 69 -8.29 0.14 -4.51
N GLY A 70 -7.74 -0.99 -4.07
CA GLY A 70 -6.74 -1.75 -4.80
C GLY A 70 -7.10 -3.22 -4.91
N GLU A 71 -6.76 -3.81 -6.04
CA GLU A 71 -6.95 -5.22 -6.32
C GLU A 71 -5.62 -5.93 -6.59
N ARG A 72 -5.54 -7.22 -6.25
CA ARG A 72 -4.49 -8.10 -6.77
C ARG A 72 -4.99 -9.52 -6.90
N ASP A 73 -4.41 -10.21 -7.87
CA ASP A 73 -4.54 -11.66 -7.97
C ASP A 73 -3.65 -12.34 -6.94
N PRO A 74 -4.13 -13.41 -6.27
CA PRO A 74 -3.31 -14.25 -5.43
C PRO A 74 -2.16 -14.90 -6.23
N GLU A 75 -0.98 -15.02 -5.63
CA GLU A 75 0.14 -15.73 -6.24
C GLU A 75 -0.08 -17.24 -6.26
N HIS A 76 -0.85 -17.76 -5.30
CA HIS A 76 -1.25 -19.16 -5.24
C HIS A 76 -2.64 -19.31 -4.60
N LYS A 77 -3.35 -20.40 -4.92
CA LYS A 77 -4.74 -20.64 -4.49
C LYS A 77 -4.97 -20.62 -2.98
N TRP A 78 -3.93 -20.90 -2.20
CA TRP A 78 -3.97 -20.93 -0.73
C TRP A 78 -3.55 -19.61 -0.08
N GLU A 79 -3.21 -18.60 -0.88
CA GLU A 79 -2.90 -17.30 -0.31
C GLU A 79 -4.16 -16.72 0.31
N THR A 80 -4.00 -16.03 1.44
CA THR A 80 -5.09 -15.33 2.11
C THR A 80 -4.64 -13.92 2.46
N LEU A 81 -5.61 -13.03 2.65
CA LEU A 81 -5.34 -11.74 3.27
C LEU A 81 -5.00 -11.93 4.75
N PRO A 82 -4.15 -11.06 5.34
CA PRO A 82 -3.89 -11.11 6.77
C PRO A 82 -5.19 -11.02 7.59
N ALA A 83 -5.34 -11.89 8.60
CA ALA A 83 -6.56 -11.99 9.39
C ALA A 83 -6.86 -10.72 10.23
N ASP A 84 -5.83 -9.91 10.49
CA ASP A 84 -5.91 -8.65 11.22
C ASP A 84 -6.34 -7.47 10.32
N TRP A 85 -6.43 -7.66 9.01
CA TRP A 85 -6.93 -6.65 8.06
C TRP A 85 -8.45 -6.61 8.06
N LYS A 86 -9.02 -6.11 9.15
CA LYS A 86 -10.45 -5.88 9.34
C LYS A 86 -10.76 -4.38 9.27
N PRO A 87 -12.03 -3.98 9.02
CA PRO A 87 -12.42 -2.57 9.04
C PRO A 87 -11.97 -1.87 10.34
N GLY A 88 -11.38 -0.69 10.21
CA GLY A 88 -10.79 0.10 11.30
C GLY A 88 -9.35 -0.27 11.67
N ALA A 89 -8.79 -1.36 11.15
CA ALA A 89 -7.39 -1.72 11.40
C ALA A 89 -6.44 -0.69 10.81
N LEU A 90 -5.38 -0.35 11.54
CA LEU A 90 -4.31 0.51 11.04
C LEU A 90 -3.25 -0.35 10.34
N VAL A 91 -2.83 0.08 9.16
CA VAL A 91 -1.79 -0.58 8.37
C VAL A 91 -0.81 0.46 7.84
N GLU A 92 0.48 0.14 7.87
CA GLU A 92 1.49 0.95 7.21
C GLU A 92 1.50 0.66 5.72
N GLY A 93 1.56 1.70 4.90
CA GLY A 93 1.60 1.52 3.46
C GLY A 93 2.02 2.77 2.72
N ARG A 94 2.11 2.66 1.40
CA ARG A 94 2.43 3.80 0.53
C ARG A 94 1.65 3.71 -0.76
N ILE A 95 1.33 4.88 -1.31
CA ILE A 95 0.63 5.02 -2.58
C ILE A 95 1.61 5.60 -3.58
N GLU A 96 1.89 4.85 -4.66
CA GLU A 96 2.81 5.27 -5.71
C GLU A 96 2.13 5.11 -7.08
N LYS A 97 1.84 6.24 -7.75
CA LYS A 97 1.17 6.28 -9.06
C LYS A 97 -0.13 5.48 -9.10
N HIS A 98 -0.11 4.23 -9.58
CA HIS A 98 -1.26 3.34 -9.69
C HIS A 98 -1.14 2.11 -8.78
N ARG A 99 -0.27 2.17 -7.77
CA ARG A 99 0.02 1.04 -6.90
C ARG A 99 -0.17 1.44 -5.44
N LEU A 100 -0.81 0.54 -4.70
CA LEU A 100 -0.95 0.60 -3.27
C LEU A 100 -0.07 -0.51 -2.68
N TYR A 101 0.89 -0.13 -1.84
CA TYR A 101 1.73 -1.08 -1.11
C TYR A 101 1.31 -1.07 0.34
N LEU A 102 0.98 -2.23 0.89
CA LEU A 102 0.58 -2.40 2.29
C LEU A 102 1.53 -3.36 2.98
N ARG A 103 1.97 -3.02 4.19
CA ARG A 103 2.83 -3.86 5.01
C ARG A 103 2.02 -4.96 5.66
N ARG A 104 2.44 -6.22 5.46
CA ARG A 104 1.89 -7.40 6.11
C ARG A 104 2.44 -7.54 7.53
N PRO A 105 1.77 -8.33 8.40
CA PRO A 105 2.27 -8.63 9.75
C PRO A 105 3.67 -9.25 9.77
N ASN A 106 4.03 -10.02 8.74
CA ASN A 106 5.36 -10.61 8.58
C ASN A 106 6.44 -9.60 8.13
N GLY A 107 6.11 -8.31 8.02
CA GLY A 107 7.02 -7.23 7.63
C GLY A 107 7.19 -7.04 6.11
N THR A 108 6.67 -7.95 5.29
CA THR A 108 6.74 -7.84 3.81
C THR A 108 5.70 -6.86 3.28
N TYR A 109 5.94 -6.27 2.10
CA TYR A 109 4.96 -5.45 1.42
C TYR A 109 4.21 -6.25 0.36
N VAL A 110 2.90 -6.14 0.36
CA VAL A 110 2.05 -6.63 -0.71
C VAL A 110 1.62 -5.45 -1.59
N ARG A 111 1.62 -5.68 -2.91
CA ARG A 111 1.29 -4.69 -3.92
C ARG A 111 -0.09 -4.95 -4.50
N PHE A 112 -0.95 -3.94 -4.45
CA PHE A 112 -2.24 -3.89 -5.14
C PHE A 112 -2.19 -2.88 -6.30
N ILE A 113 -2.95 -3.14 -7.35
CA ILE A 113 -3.22 -2.21 -8.43
C ILE A 113 -4.42 -1.37 -8.04
N ILE A 114 -4.28 -0.04 -8.06
CA ILE A 114 -5.36 0.86 -7.68
C ILE A 114 -6.41 0.88 -8.78
N THR A 115 -7.64 0.51 -8.43
CA THR A 115 -8.79 0.47 -9.33
C THR A 115 -9.72 1.66 -9.13
N SER A 116 -9.75 2.25 -7.93
CA SER A 116 -10.59 3.41 -7.65
C SER A 116 -10.01 4.35 -6.59
N ARG A 117 -10.40 5.62 -6.68
CA ARG A 117 -10.10 6.69 -5.71
C ARG A 117 -11.32 7.55 -5.52
N THR A 118 -11.81 7.63 -4.29
CA THR A 118 -13.01 8.40 -3.95
C THR A 118 -12.73 9.25 -2.72
N LYS A 119 -13.21 10.49 -2.70
CA LYS A 119 -13.17 11.29 -1.47
C LYS A 119 -13.94 10.57 -0.37
N ALA A 120 -13.34 10.44 0.80
CA ALA A 120 -14.06 9.96 1.97
C ALA A 120 -15.16 10.97 2.33
N PRO A 121 -16.37 10.52 2.68
CA PRO A 121 -17.32 11.38 3.37
C PRO A 121 -16.64 12.00 4.60
N ALA A 122 -16.89 13.28 4.88
CA ALA A 122 -16.42 13.89 6.11
C ALA A 122 -16.92 13.05 7.29
N GLU A 123 -16.04 12.68 8.23
CA GLU A 123 -16.48 12.06 9.48
C GLU A 123 -17.41 13.05 10.17
N GLN A 124 -18.71 12.74 10.15
CA GLN A 124 -19.70 13.44 10.96
C GLN A 124 -19.40 13.03 12.41
N HIS A 125 -18.69 13.90 13.11
CA HIS A 125 -18.67 13.88 14.57
C HIS A 125 -20.05 14.34 15.05
N ASP A 126 -20.86 13.39 15.50
CA ASP A 126 -22.00 13.64 16.42
C ASP A 126 -21.50 13.65 17.87
#